data_AF-A0A926P946-F1
#
_entry.id   AF-A0A926P946-F1
#
_cell.length_a   1.000
_cell.length_b   1.000
_cell.length_c   1.000
_cell.angle_alpha   90.00
_cell.angle_beta   90.00
_cell.angle_gamma   90.00
#
_symmetry.space_group_name_H-M   'P 1'
#
loop_
_entity.id
_entity.type
_entity.pdbx_description
1 polymer ?
#
loop_
_entity_poly.entity_id
_entity_poly.type
_entity_poly.pdbx_seq_one_letter_code
_entity_poly.pdbx_strand_id
1 'polypeptide(L)'
;MKNRLRTLRTERNWSQANLAERLDVSRQTVNALETGKSDPSLPLAFKIAELFNCPVEKIFILEQRSMFARRFPQEKSFEGLSEKAIEVLRLAQNESKRLRHNFVGTEQILLGLLSERTSFSAQLLQSMGVDLWKAQVEVQKIIGYGSTLLDRQRPLTPRAKQVLKLASEAVKRLSHDEIDTEHILLGLIREKDGVSTAVLKNLGINLQDLEQQVLEQLQQPLREEPSVLMRTSRFNWAVSSESSEPERPADFTSGEISVRLSTRLLSWIEPRQLGRVVHQTGFALPNGDVLVTRLAFISRERLKRIPRTYPELVPDLVVEIKSAFDRVSLLQDKIQLFLEQGAKIGLLIDPDEQTVTCDRQGSERIILKNGETLTLTELLPEWELPVSELWSPVFD
;
A
#
# COMPACT_ATOMS: atom_id res chain seq x y z
N MET A 1 12.73 -18.05 13.70
CA MET A 1 13.11 -16.65 13.36
C MET A 1 14.63 -16.52 13.26
N LYS A 2 15.18 -15.78 12.27
CA LYS A 2 16.63 -15.46 12.25
C LYS A 2 16.98 -14.60 13.46
N ASN A 3 18.12 -14.84 14.09
CA ASN A 3 18.53 -14.09 15.28
C ASN A 3 20.06 -14.00 15.40
N ARG A 4 20.52 -13.07 16.22
CA ARG A 4 21.94 -12.84 16.52
C ARG A 4 22.33 -13.32 17.92
N LEU A 5 21.49 -14.14 18.56
CA LEU A 5 21.65 -14.52 19.97
C LEU A 5 22.97 -15.26 20.22
N ARG A 6 23.36 -16.15 19.30
CA ARG A 6 24.64 -16.87 19.35
C ARG A 6 25.82 -15.91 19.29
N THR A 7 25.79 -14.94 18.39
CA THR A 7 26.86 -13.93 18.22
C THR A 7 26.99 -13.07 19.48
N LEU A 8 25.88 -12.50 19.96
CA LEU A 8 25.84 -11.66 21.16
C LEU A 8 26.31 -12.39 22.41
N ARG A 9 25.95 -13.68 22.53
CA ARG A 9 26.41 -14.54 23.62
C ARG A 9 27.92 -14.78 23.55
N THR A 10 28.45 -15.07 22.36
CA THR A 10 29.88 -15.32 22.16
C THR A 10 30.72 -14.06 22.39
N GLU A 11 30.25 -12.88 21.98
CA GLU A 11 30.92 -11.59 22.25
C GLU A 11 31.10 -11.32 23.76
N ARG A 12 30.23 -11.89 24.60
CA ARG A 12 30.30 -11.78 26.07
C ARG A 12 30.97 -12.99 26.74
N ASN A 13 31.57 -13.90 25.96
CA ASN A 13 32.19 -15.14 26.44
C ASN A 13 31.23 -16.03 27.28
N TRP A 14 29.93 -16.00 26.97
CA TRP A 14 28.94 -16.79 27.70
C TRP A 14 28.72 -18.15 27.05
N SER A 15 28.56 -19.20 27.84
CA SER A 15 28.04 -20.49 27.35
C SER A 15 26.50 -20.44 27.23
N GLN A 16 25.89 -21.36 26.47
CA GLN A 16 24.43 -21.47 26.40
C GLN A 16 23.80 -21.66 27.79
N ALA A 17 24.51 -22.34 28.71
CA ALA A 17 24.07 -22.52 30.10
C ALA A 17 24.10 -21.20 30.89
N ASN A 18 25.14 -20.39 30.71
CA ASN A 18 25.24 -19.08 31.38
C ASN A 18 24.17 -18.09 30.92
N LEU A 19 23.80 -18.14 29.63
CA LEU A 19 22.70 -17.33 29.11
C LEU A 19 21.35 -17.83 29.62
N ALA A 20 21.17 -19.15 29.70
CA ALA A 20 19.95 -19.77 30.21
C ALA A 20 19.68 -19.39 31.67
N GLU A 21 20.71 -19.44 32.51
CA GLU A 21 20.66 -19.02 33.92
C GLU A 21 20.27 -17.55 34.08
N ARG A 22 20.87 -16.65 33.27
CA ARG A 22 20.58 -15.20 33.30
C ARG A 22 19.16 -14.85 32.84
N LEU A 23 18.57 -15.70 32.01
CA LEU A 23 17.22 -15.49 31.47
C LEU A 23 16.14 -16.26 32.23
N ASP A 24 16.54 -17.05 33.25
CA ASP A 24 15.66 -17.96 33.98
C ASP A 24 14.91 -18.94 33.05
N VAL A 25 15.67 -19.59 32.15
CA VAL A 25 15.14 -20.59 31.20
C VAL A 25 16.05 -21.81 31.13
N SER A 26 15.59 -22.88 30.48
CA SER A 26 16.42 -24.07 30.26
C SER A 26 17.49 -23.81 29.18
N ARG A 27 18.64 -24.52 29.27
CA ARG A 27 19.65 -24.53 28.19
C ARG A 27 19.05 -24.94 26.84
N GLN A 28 18.07 -25.85 26.85
CA GLN A 28 17.39 -26.29 25.63
C GLN A 28 16.59 -25.16 24.98
N THR A 29 16.00 -24.27 25.78
CA THR A 29 15.31 -23.07 25.30
C THR A 29 16.29 -22.16 24.56
N VAL A 30 17.46 -21.88 25.14
CA VAL A 30 18.50 -21.06 24.48
C VAL A 30 18.96 -21.70 23.16
N ASN A 31 19.18 -23.03 23.15
CA ASN A 31 19.57 -23.73 21.92
C ASN A 31 18.47 -23.67 20.84
N ALA A 32 17.20 -23.83 21.23
CA ALA A 32 16.06 -23.75 20.31
C ALA A 32 15.89 -22.35 19.73
N LEU A 33 16.17 -21.31 20.53
CA LEU A 33 16.22 -19.91 20.06
C LEU A 33 17.38 -19.71 19.08
N GLU A 34 18.61 -20.08 19.43
CA GLU A 34 19.80 -19.89 18.57
C GLU A 34 19.70 -20.61 17.22
N THR A 35 19.09 -21.79 17.20
CA THR A 35 18.88 -22.59 15.98
C THR A 35 17.64 -22.19 15.20
N GLY A 36 16.82 -21.27 15.72
CA GLY A 36 15.56 -20.84 15.11
C GLY A 36 14.45 -21.88 15.13
N LYS A 37 14.60 -22.95 15.92
CA LYS A 37 13.60 -24.03 16.10
C LYS A 37 12.34 -23.54 16.85
N SER A 38 12.48 -22.54 17.70
CA SER A 38 11.37 -21.88 18.40
C SER A 38 11.56 -20.38 18.41
N ASP A 39 10.45 -19.63 18.34
CA ASP A 39 10.47 -18.18 18.55
C ASP A 39 10.27 -17.87 20.05
N PRO A 40 10.91 -16.82 20.58
CA PRO A 40 10.73 -16.43 21.98
C PRO A 40 9.31 -15.90 22.20
N SER A 41 8.78 -16.06 23.42
CA SER A 41 7.62 -15.28 23.84
C SER A 41 7.98 -13.81 23.94
N LEU A 42 7.02 -12.90 23.80
CA LEU A 42 7.27 -11.46 23.94
C LEU A 42 7.99 -11.11 25.26
N PRO A 43 7.57 -11.61 26.43
CA PRO A 43 8.29 -11.35 27.68
C PRO A 43 9.75 -11.83 27.65
N LEU A 44 10.01 -12.99 27.05
CA LEU A 44 11.37 -13.53 26.93
C LEU A 44 12.22 -12.71 25.94
N ALA A 45 11.62 -12.23 24.85
CA ALA A 45 12.30 -11.36 23.89
C ALA A 45 12.75 -10.03 24.52
N PHE A 46 11.88 -9.41 25.33
CA PHE A 46 12.23 -8.19 26.08
C PHE A 46 13.28 -8.44 27.16
N LYS A 47 13.17 -9.53 27.94
CA LYS A 47 14.22 -9.93 28.89
C LYS A 47 15.59 -10.11 28.22
N ILE A 48 15.60 -10.69 27.02
CA ILE A 48 16.82 -10.85 26.22
C ILE A 48 17.35 -9.48 25.76
N ALA A 49 16.48 -8.58 25.30
CA ALA A 49 16.85 -7.22 24.90
C ALA A 49 17.45 -6.41 26.05
N GLU A 50 16.83 -6.46 27.23
CA GLU A 50 17.34 -5.85 28.45
C GLU A 50 18.71 -6.43 28.83
N LEU A 51 18.83 -7.77 28.84
CA LEU A 51 20.07 -8.45 29.20
C LEU A 51 21.23 -8.03 28.27
N PHE A 52 20.97 -7.89 26.97
CA PHE A 52 21.97 -7.47 25.99
C PHE A 52 22.10 -5.95 25.83
N ASN A 53 21.28 -5.17 26.52
CA ASN A 53 21.20 -3.71 26.40
C ASN A 53 21.11 -3.25 24.94
N CYS A 54 20.26 -3.91 24.14
CA CYS A 54 20.03 -3.54 22.76
C CYS A 54 18.58 -3.80 22.33
N PRO A 55 18.07 -3.05 21.34
CA PRO A 55 16.69 -3.19 20.87
C PRO A 55 16.38 -4.62 20.41
N VAL A 56 15.15 -5.08 20.66
CA VAL A 56 14.68 -6.44 20.32
C VAL A 56 14.91 -6.74 18.83
N GLU A 57 14.76 -5.75 17.95
CA GLU A 57 14.90 -5.89 16.50
C GLU A 57 16.35 -6.10 16.05
N LYS A 58 17.33 -5.71 16.88
CA LYS A 58 18.74 -6.00 16.63
C LYS A 58 19.12 -7.44 17.02
N ILE A 59 18.34 -8.06 17.91
CA ILE A 59 18.57 -9.45 18.38
C ILE A 59 17.80 -10.44 17.53
N PHE A 60 16.54 -10.14 17.27
CA PHE A 60 15.58 -10.99 16.58
C PHE A 60 15.21 -10.36 15.25
N ILE A 61 15.71 -10.95 14.17
CA ILE A 61 15.47 -10.47 12.81
C ILE A 61 14.15 -11.09 12.37
N LEU A 62 13.11 -10.25 12.39
CA LEU A 62 11.86 -10.53 11.70
C LEU A 62 12.17 -10.60 10.21
N GLU A 63 12.44 -11.80 9.71
CA GLU A 63 12.27 -12.04 8.28
C GLU A 63 10.82 -11.69 7.97
N GLN A 64 10.62 -10.80 7.00
CA GLN A 64 9.29 -10.53 6.46
C GLN A 64 8.80 -11.81 5.76
N ARG A 65 8.33 -12.77 6.55
CA ARG A 65 7.31 -13.68 6.08
C ARG A 65 6.11 -12.79 5.87
N SER A 66 5.71 -12.64 4.61
CA SER A 66 4.50 -11.94 4.20
C SER A 66 3.40 -12.17 5.24
N MET A 67 2.64 -11.13 5.60
CA MET A 67 1.49 -11.27 6.50
C MET A 67 0.55 -12.41 6.05
N PHE A 68 0.62 -12.77 4.77
CA PHE A 68 0.06 -13.97 4.16
C PHE A 68 0.40 -15.29 4.87
N ALA A 69 1.68 -15.57 5.17
CA ALA A 69 2.09 -16.82 5.82
C ALA A 69 1.59 -16.93 7.27
N ARG A 70 1.33 -15.80 7.94
CA ARG A 70 0.75 -15.76 9.30
C ARG A 70 -0.76 -15.98 9.32
N ARG A 71 -1.47 -15.52 8.30
CA ARG A 71 -2.94 -15.66 8.17
C ARG A 71 -3.34 -17.01 7.55
N PHE A 72 -2.43 -17.64 6.81
CA PHE A 72 -2.63 -18.93 6.14
C PHE A 72 -1.40 -19.84 6.34
N PRO A 73 -1.34 -20.63 7.44
CA PRO A 73 -0.15 -21.41 7.80
C PRO A 73 0.18 -22.59 6.88
N GLN A 74 -0.63 -22.89 5.84
CA GLN A 74 -0.60 -24.18 5.14
C GLN A 74 -0.55 -24.13 3.61
N GLU A 75 -0.35 -22.98 2.96
CA GLU A 75 -0.11 -22.96 1.51
C GLU A 75 1.31 -22.49 1.19
N LYS A 76 2.24 -23.45 1.12
CA LYS A 76 3.54 -23.35 0.42
C LYS A 76 3.38 -23.08 -1.10
N SER A 77 2.19 -22.71 -1.57
CA SER A 77 1.80 -22.69 -2.98
C SER A 77 1.80 -21.32 -3.62
N PHE A 78 2.18 -20.26 -2.88
CA PHE A 78 2.24 -18.89 -3.41
C PHE A 78 3.66 -18.31 -3.51
N GLU A 79 4.69 -19.13 -3.39
CA GLU A 79 6.06 -18.72 -3.74
C GLU A 79 6.13 -18.41 -5.24
N GLY A 80 6.56 -17.20 -5.60
CA GLY A 80 6.72 -16.76 -6.98
C GLY A 80 5.48 -16.16 -7.64
N LEU A 81 4.47 -15.70 -6.88
CA LEU A 81 3.43 -14.80 -7.41
C LEU A 81 3.71 -13.36 -6.99
N SER A 82 3.38 -12.42 -7.86
CA SER A 82 3.39 -11.00 -7.52
C SER A 82 2.24 -10.65 -6.58
N GLU A 83 2.31 -9.48 -5.97
CA GLU A 83 1.26 -8.99 -5.08
C GLU A 83 -0.11 -8.93 -5.74
N LYS A 84 -0.18 -8.40 -6.96
CA LYS A 84 -1.44 -8.28 -7.70
C LYS A 84 -2.00 -9.65 -8.00
N ALA A 85 -1.15 -10.62 -8.33
CA ALA A 85 -1.56 -12.00 -8.54
C ALA A 85 -2.08 -12.67 -7.25
N ILE A 86 -1.47 -12.39 -6.11
CA ILE A 86 -1.97 -12.82 -4.80
C ILE A 86 -3.33 -12.18 -4.49
N GLU A 87 -3.48 -10.88 -4.75
CA GLU A 87 -4.72 -10.14 -4.53
C GLU A 87 -5.86 -10.67 -5.43
N VAL A 88 -5.58 -10.99 -6.68
CA VAL A 88 -6.51 -11.66 -7.59
C VAL A 88 -7.06 -12.96 -7.00
N LEU A 89 -6.20 -13.79 -6.40
CA LEU A 89 -6.63 -15.05 -5.77
C LEU A 89 -7.45 -14.81 -4.50
N ARG A 90 -7.15 -13.75 -3.74
CA ARG A 90 -7.98 -13.32 -2.59
C ARG A 90 -9.37 -12.86 -3.05
N LEU A 91 -9.43 -12.04 -4.09
CA LEU A 91 -10.67 -11.55 -4.67
C LEU A 91 -11.49 -12.71 -5.26
N ALA A 92 -10.84 -13.71 -5.87
CA ALA A 92 -11.49 -14.94 -6.32
C ALA A 92 -12.15 -15.70 -5.17
N GLN A 93 -11.50 -15.79 -4.00
CA GLN A 93 -12.11 -16.39 -2.80
C GLN A 93 -13.33 -15.61 -2.31
N ASN A 94 -13.29 -14.27 -2.37
CA ASN A 94 -14.42 -13.41 -2.01
C ASN A 94 -15.59 -13.60 -2.98
N GLU A 95 -15.34 -13.75 -4.27
CA GLU A 95 -16.38 -14.02 -5.27
C GLU A 95 -17.01 -15.41 -5.09
N SER A 96 -16.20 -16.42 -4.75
CA SER A 96 -16.71 -17.74 -4.37
C SER A 96 -17.62 -17.66 -3.13
N LYS A 97 -17.25 -16.82 -2.14
CA LYS A 97 -18.09 -16.54 -0.97
C LYS A 97 -19.40 -15.84 -1.36
N ARG A 98 -19.34 -14.82 -2.21
CA ARG A 98 -20.50 -14.04 -2.68
C ARG A 98 -21.51 -14.94 -3.41
N LEU A 99 -21.01 -15.86 -4.25
CA LEU A 99 -21.83 -16.82 -5.01
C LEU A 99 -22.21 -18.08 -4.20
N ARG A 100 -21.75 -18.20 -2.93
CA ARG A 100 -22.01 -19.34 -2.04
C ARG A 100 -21.47 -20.67 -2.58
N HIS A 101 -20.38 -20.61 -3.35
CA HIS A 101 -19.70 -21.79 -3.89
C HIS A 101 -18.72 -22.38 -2.86
N ASN A 102 -18.51 -23.71 -2.94
CA ASN A 102 -17.63 -24.45 -2.04
C ASN A 102 -16.16 -24.46 -2.47
N PHE A 103 -15.88 -24.07 -3.72
CA PHE A 103 -14.56 -24.15 -4.34
C PHE A 103 -14.26 -22.86 -5.09
N VAL A 104 -12.97 -22.59 -5.32
CA VAL A 104 -12.51 -21.53 -6.22
C VAL A 104 -12.20 -22.17 -7.57
N GLY A 105 -13.08 -21.93 -8.53
CA GLY A 105 -12.97 -22.34 -9.93
C GLY A 105 -12.24 -21.30 -10.78
N THR A 106 -12.06 -21.65 -12.05
CA THR A 106 -11.45 -20.78 -13.07
C THR A 106 -12.21 -19.45 -13.23
N GLU A 107 -13.52 -19.50 -13.06
CA GLU A 107 -14.43 -18.38 -13.18
C GLU A 107 -14.31 -17.40 -12.01
N GLN A 108 -14.06 -17.86 -10.78
CA GLN A 108 -13.78 -16.93 -9.70
C GLN A 108 -12.40 -16.29 -9.84
N ILE A 109 -11.41 -16.99 -10.42
CA ILE A 109 -10.12 -16.37 -10.76
C ILE A 109 -10.32 -15.25 -11.80
N LEU A 110 -11.13 -15.48 -12.84
CA LEU A 110 -11.51 -14.45 -13.81
C LEU A 110 -12.22 -13.26 -13.13
N LEU A 111 -13.17 -13.51 -12.24
CA LEU A 111 -13.84 -12.44 -11.48
C LEU A 111 -12.86 -11.71 -10.54
N GLY A 112 -11.87 -12.42 -9.98
CA GLY A 112 -10.79 -11.85 -9.19
C GLY A 112 -9.94 -10.87 -10.00
N LEU A 113 -9.54 -11.24 -11.23
CA LEU A 113 -8.84 -10.36 -12.17
C LEU A 113 -9.65 -9.08 -12.44
N LEU A 114 -10.93 -9.23 -12.79
CA LEU A 114 -11.81 -8.08 -13.07
C LEU A 114 -12.08 -7.21 -11.81
N SER A 115 -12.00 -7.80 -10.62
CA SER A 115 -12.19 -7.09 -9.35
C SER A 115 -10.97 -6.28 -8.91
N GLU A 116 -9.77 -6.68 -9.35
CA GLU A 116 -8.52 -5.99 -9.02
C GLU A 116 -8.41 -4.62 -9.73
N ARG A 117 -9.05 -4.47 -10.91
CA ARG A 117 -9.27 -3.22 -11.68
C ARG A 117 -8.04 -2.47 -12.18
N THR A 118 -6.88 -2.57 -11.52
CA THR A 118 -5.71 -1.75 -11.84
C THR A 118 -4.71 -2.44 -12.76
N SER A 119 -4.71 -3.76 -12.78
CA SER A 119 -3.84 -4.58 -13.62
C SER A 119 -4.15 -4.42 -15.10
N PHE A 120 -3.12 -4.61 -15.92
CA PHE A 120 -3.26 -4.67 -17.37
C PHE A 120 -4.33 -5.71 -17.77
N SER A 121 -4.33 -6.89 -17.13
CA SER A 121 -5.31 -7.95 -17.40
C SER A 121 -6.75 -7.47 -17.20
N ALA A 122 -7.02 -6.73 -16.12
CA ALA A 122 -8.34 -6.15 -15.86
C ALA A 122 -8.71 -5.08 -16.89
N GLN A 123 -7.78 -4.17 -17.19
CA GLN A 123 -7.98 -3.08 -18.15
C GLN A 123 -8.18 -3.60 -19.58
N LEU A 124 -7.42 -4.62 -19.98
CA LEU A 124 -7.54 -5.28 -21.27
C LEU A 124 -8.93 -5.90 -21.43
N LEU A 125 -9.36 -6.73 -20.48
CA LEU A 125 -10.70 -7.33 -20.50
C LEU A 125 -11.80 -6.25 -20.55
N GLN A 126 -11.64 -5.17 -19.78
CA GLN A 126 -12.57 -4.05 -19.77
C GLN A 126 -12.61 -3.32 -21.13
N SER A 127 -11.45 -3.10 -21.76
CA SER A 127 -11.35 -2.48 -23.09
C SER A 127 -12.01 -3.32 -24.18
N MET A 128 -12.05 -4.65 -24.00
CA MET A 128 -12.76 -5.59 -24.86
C MET A 128 -14.24 -5.74 -24.49
N GLY A 129 -14.76 -4.92 -23.57
CA GLY A 129 -16.17 -4.85 -23.22
C GLY A 129 -16.63 -5.80 -22.10
N VAL A 130 -15.69 -6.52 -21.46
CA VAL A 130 -15.94 -7.38 -20.29
C VAL A 130 -15.71 -6.59 -19.02
N ASP A 131 -16.80 -6.14 -18.40
CA ASP A 131 -16.76 -5.61 -17.04
C ASP A 131 -17.09 -6.70 -16.00
N LEU A 132 -16.75 -6.41 -14.73
CA LEU A 132 -16.99 -7.33 -13.62
C LEU A 132 -18.46 -7.76 -13.53
N TRP A 133 -19.40 -6.83 -13.72
CA TRP A 133 -20.82 -7.11 -13.58
C TRP A 133 -21.33 -8.09 -14.64
N LYS A 134 -20.99 -7.86 -15.91
CA LYS A 134 -21.33 -8.77 -17.03
C LYS A 134 -20.75 -10.16 -16.81
N ALA A 135 -19.50 -10.25 -16.35
CA ALA A 135 -18.88 -11.53 -16.01
C ALA A 135 -19.59 -12.22 -14.84
N GLN A 136 -19.96 -11.50 -13.79
CA GLN A 136 -20.71 -12.07 -12.66
C GLN A 136 -22.06 -12.63 -13.09
N VAL A 137 -22.80 -11.88 -13.91
CA VAL A 137 -24.09 -12.31 -14.46
C VAL A 137 -23.93 -13.57 -15.31
N GLU A 138 -22.90 -13.62 -16.16
CA GLU A 138 -22.66 -14.77 -17.03
C GLU A 138 -22.22 -16.03 -16.24
N VAL A 139 -21.36 -15.86 -15.23
CA VAL A 139 -20.99 -16.94 -14.29
C VAL A 139 -22.23 -17.50 -13.60
N GLN A 140 -23.13 -16.63 -13.16
CA GLN A 140 -24.38 -17.04 -12.51
C GLN A 140 -25.30 -17.80 -13.46
N LYS A 141 -25.34 -17.46 -14.76
CA LYS A 141 -26.12 -18.25 -15.74
C LYS A 141 -25.55 -19.65 -15.95
N ILE A 142 -24.23 -19.79 -15.93
CA ILE A 142 -23.56 -21.07 -16.22
C ILE A 142 -23.60 -22.01 -14.99
N ILE A 143 -23.29 -21.49 -13.80
CA ILE A 143 -23.12 -22.30 -12.58
C ILE A 143 -24.30 -22.16 -11.61
N GLY A 144 -25.01 -21.04 -11.64
CA GLY A 144 -26.05 -20.71 -10.66
C GLY A 144 -25.49 -20.13 -9.36
N TYR A 145 -26.32 -20.12 -8.32
CA TYR A 145 -25.89 -19.88 -6.94
C TYR A 145 -25.64 -21.21 -6.23
N GLY A 146 -24.61 -21.26 -5.39
CA GLY A 146 -24.43 -22.38 -4.47
C GLY A 146 -25.35 -22.30 -3.25
N SER A 147 -25.40 -23.40 -2.50
CA SER A 147 -26.19 -23.55 -1.28
C SER A 147 -25.38 -23.36 0.02
N THR A 148 -24.11 -22.97 -0.09
CA THR A 148 -23.17 -22.97 1.03
C THR A 148 -23.37 -21.76 1.94
N LEU A 149 -23.68 -22.01 3.22
CA LEU A 149 -23.84 -20.99 4.26
C LEU A 149 -22.69 -20.94 5.26
N LEU A 150 -21.78 -21.91 5.22
CA LEU A 150 -20.71 -22.05 6.21
C LEU A 150 -19.43 -21.34 5.73
N ASP A 151 -18.77 -20.61 6.63
CA ASP A 151 -17.45 -20.02 6.38
C ASP A 151 -16.37 -21.10 6.49
N ARG A 152 -16.35 -21.99 5.49
CA ARG A 152 -15.32 -23.02 5.32
C ARG A 152 -14.25 -22.52 4.36
N GLN A 153 -13.04 -23.07 4.49
CA GLN A 153 -12.01 -22.91 3.47
C GLN A 153 -12.55 -23.35 2.10
N ARG A 154 -12.30 -22.53 1.08
CA ARG A 154 -12.73 -22.75 -0.31
C ARG A 154 -11.50 -23.12 -1.15
N PRO A 155 -11.13 -24.41 -1.23
CA PRO A 155 -9.93 -24.80 -1.97
C PRO A 155 -10.09 -24.59 -3.48
N LEU A 156 -8.96 -24.45 -4.17
CA LEU A 156 -8.91 -24.39 -5.63
C LEU A 156 -9.38 -25.71 -6.25
N THR A 157 -10.22 -25.62 -7.29
CA THR A 157 -10.58 -26.76 -8.14
C THR A 157 -9.35 -27.30 -8.90
N PRO A 158 -9.37 -28.56 -9.39
CA PRO A 158 -8.27 -29.09 -10.23
C PRO A 158 -7.94 -28.20 -11.43
N ARG A 159 -8.96 -27.65 -12.11
CA ARG A 159 -8.79 -26.71 -13.24
C ARG A 159 -8.17 -25.38 -12.80
N ALA A 160 -8.61 -24.82 -11.67
CA ALA A 160 -8.00 -23.61 -11.11
C ALA A 160 -6.52 -23.81 -10.73
N LYS A 161 -6.15 -24.98 -10.22
CA LYS A 161 -4.74 -25.33 -9.99
C LYS A 161 -3.96 -25.46 -11.30
N GLN A 162 -4.60 -26.00 -12.33
CA GLN A 162 -4.01 -26.11 -13.66
C GLN A 162 -3.75 -24.73 -14.29
N VAL A 163 -4.64 -23.75 -14.09
CA VAL A 163 -4.41 -22.34 -14.50
C VAL A 163 -3.12 -21.78 -13.89
N LEU A 164 -2.91 -21.95 -12.58
CA LEU A 164 -1.70 -21.47 -11.92
C LEU A 164 -0.44 -22.21 -12.39
N LYS A 165 -0.55 -23.51 -12.69
CA LYS A 165 0.53 -24.29 -13.30
C LYS A 165 0.90 -23.74 -14.69
N LEU A 166 -0.09 -23.49 -15.53
CA LEU A 166 0.11 -22.90 -16.87
C LEU A 166 0.71 -21.50 -16.80
N ALA A 167 0.32 -20.70 -15.81
CA ALA A 167 0.91 -19.39 -15.53
C ALA A 167 2.39 -19.52 -15.14
N SER A 168 2.73 -20.44 -14.23
CA SER A 168 4.13 -20.74 -13.84
C SER A 168 4.97 -21.25 -15.02
N GLU A 169 4.41 -22.08 -15.90
CA GLU A 169 5.09 -22.52 -17.12
C GLU A 169 5.36 -21.37 -18.10
N ALA A 170 4.44 -20.39 -18.18
CA ALA A 170 4.63 -19.19 -19.00
C ALA A 170 5.78 -18.32 -18.47
N VAL A 171 5.83 -18.08 -17.15
CA VAL A 171 6.93 -17.37 -16.48
C VAL A 171 8.29 -17.98 -16.83
N LYS A 172 8.41 -19.31 -16.72
CA LYS A 172 9.65 -20.03 -17.07
C LYS A 172 10.02 -19.92 -18.55
N ARG A 173 9.04 -19.92 -19.46
CA ARG A 173 9.26 -19.84 -20.90
C ARG A 173 9.68 -18.44 -21.34
N LEU A 174 9.15 -17.41 -20.68
CA LEU A 174 9.41 -16.00 -20.95
C LEU A 174 10.57 -15.44 -20.12
N SER A 175 11.16 -16.26 -19.24
CA SER A 175 12.24 -15.87 -18.33
C SER A 175 11.86 -14.70 -17.41
N HIS A 176 10.61 -14.69 -16.93
CA HIS A 176 10.16 -13.75 -15.91
C HIS A 176 10.43 -14.32 -14.51
N ASP A 177 10.52 -13.46 -13.50
CA ASP A 177 10.86 -13.85 -12.12
C ASP A 177 9.63 -14.27 -11.29
N GLU A 178 8.45 -13.73 -11.62
CA GLU A 178 7.21 -13.96 -10.88
C GLU A 178 5.97 -14.10 -11.77
N ILE A 179 4.94 -14.74 -11.21
CA ILE A 179 3.62 -14.90 -11.83
C ILE A 179 2.79 -13.63 -11.56
N ASP A 180 2.74 -12.76 -12.56
CA ASP A 180 1.81 -11.62 -12.62
C ASP A 180 0.39 -11.95 -13.12
N THR A 181 -0.49 -10.93 -13.10
CA THR A 181 -1.89 -11.03 -13.54
C THR A 181 -2.03 -11.51 -14.98
N GLU A 182 -1.11 -11.12 -15.84
CA GLU A 182 -1.03 -11.41 -17.27
C GLU A 182 -0.74 -12.89 -17.49
N HIS A 183 0.12 -13.47 -16.65
CA HIS A 183 0.39 -14.90 -16.64
C HIS A 183 -0.84 -15.68 -16.17
N ILE A 184 -1.57 -15.17 -15.17
CA ILE A 184 -2.84 -15.77 -14.73
C ILE A 184 -3.87 -15.72 -15.86
N LEU A 185 -4.03 -14.58 -16.52
CA LEU A 185 -4.95 -14.42 -17.65
C LEU A 185 -4.58 -15.36 -18.81
N LEU A 186 -3.29 -15.47 -19.13
CA LEU A 186 -2.78 -16.43 -20.12
C LEU A 186 -3.08 -17.88 -19.70
N GLY A 187 -2.91 -18.20 -18.42
CA GLY A 187 -3.28 -19.50 -17.85
C GLY A 187 -4.77 -19.82 -18.01
N LEU A 188 -5.65 -18.83 -17.78
CA LEU A 188 -7.10 -18.96 -17.96
C LEU A 188 -7.48 -19.20 -19.42
N ILE A 189 -6.80 -18.55 -20.36
CA ILE A 189 -7.04 -18.72 -21.80
C ILE A 189 -6.60 -20.12 -22.25
N ARG A 190 -5.47 -20.62 -21.71
CA ARG A 190 -4.91 -21.92 -22.05
C ARG A 190 -5.64 -23.10 -21.40
N GLU A 191 -6.31 -22.89 -20.27
CA GLU A 191 -7.22 -23.86 -19.66
C GLU A 191 -8.56 -23.90 -20.43
N LYS A 192 -8.54 -24.50 -21.63
CA LYS A 192 -9.65 -24.47 -22.60
C LYS A 192 -10.98 -24.97 -22.05
N ASP A 193 -10.94 -25.91 -21.11
CA ASP A 193 -12.13 -26.54 -20.50
C ASP A 193 -12.60 -25.82 -19.22
N GLY A 194 -12.02 -24.66 -18.88
CA GLY A 194 -12.44 -23.84 -17.75
C GLY A 194 -13.81 -23.19 -17.94
N VAL A 195 -14.50 -22.89 -16.85
CA VAL A 195 -15.73 -22.06 -16.94
C VAL A 195 -15.39 -20.63 -17.32
N SER A 196 -14.20 -20.14 -16.97
CA SER A 196 -13.71 -18.81 -17.41
C SER A 196 -13.72 -18.66 -18.93
N THR A 197 -13.30 -19.68 -19.69
CA THR A 197 -13.27 -19.61 -21.15
C THR A 197 -14.69 -19.61 -21.74
N ALA A 198 -15.61 -20.35 -21.14
CA ALA A 198 -17.02 -20.31 -21.51
C ALA A 198 -17.64 -18.92 -21.25
N VAL A 199 -17.36 -18.32 -20.09
CA VAL A 199 -17.79 -16.95 -19.75
C VAL A 199 -17.27 -15.94 -20.78
N LEU A 200 -15.97 -15.95 -21.06
CA LEU A 200 -15.36 -15.02 -22.02
C LEU A 200 -15.96 -15.18 -23.42
N LYS A 201 -16.16 -16.42 -23.89
CA LYS A 201 -16.81 -16.70 -25.18
C LYS A 201 -18.26 -16.21 -25.23
N ASN A 202 -19.05 -16.44 -24.18
CA ASN A 202 -20.44 -15.99 -24.12
C ASN A 202 -20.56 -14.46 -24.08
N LEU A 203 -19.54 -13.77 -23.56
CA LEU A 203 -19.43 -12.31 -23.58
C LEU A 203 -18.87 -11.77 -24.91
N GLY A 204 -18.65 -12.63 -25.92
CA GLY A 204 -18.24 -12.23 -27.25
C GLY A 204 -16.73 -12.04 -27.43
N ILE A 205 -15.90 -12.51 -26.49
CA ILE A 205 -14.45 -12.39 -26.60
C ILE A 205 -13.88 -13.47 -27.51
N ASN A 206 -13.14 -13.05 -28.52
CA ASN A 206 -12.26 -13.93 -29.27
C ASN A 206 -11.02 -14.26 -28.44
N LEU A 207 -10.90 -15.51 -27.99
CA LEU A 207 -9.79 -15.96 -27.15
C LEU A 207 -8.44 -15.91 -27.87
N GLN A 208 -8.41 -16.02 -29.20
CA GLN A 208 -7.16 -15.92 -29.97
C GLN A 208 -6.62 -14.49 -29.94
N ASP A 209 -7.49 -13.50 -30.18
CA ASP A 209 -7.13 -12.09 -30.14
C ASP A 209 -6.71 -11.67 -28.73
N LEU A 210 -7.42 -12.15 -27.71
CA LEU A 210 -7.06 -11.92 -26.30
C LEU A 210 -5.70 -12.56 -25.96
N GLU A 211 -5.44 -13.79 -26.39
CA GLU A 211 -4.14 -14.45 -26.16
C GLU A 211 -3.01 -13.66 -26.81
N GLN A 212 -3.21 -13.18 -28.04
CA GLN A 212 -2.23 -12.39 -28.76
C GLN A 212 -1.89 -11.09 -28.01
N GLN A 213 -2.89 -10.32 -27.56
CA GLN A 213 -2.63 -9.07 -26.83
C GLN A 213 -1.94 -9.29 -25.48
N VAL A 214 -2.27 -10.37 -24.77
CA VAL A 214 -1.58 -10.74 -23.53
C VAL A 214 -0.13 -11.14 -23.81
N LEU A 215 0.13 -11.90 -24.87
CA LEU A 215 1.48 -12.27 -25.26
C LEU A 215 2.30 -11.07 -25.73
N GLU A 216 1.71 -10.15 -26.48
CA GLU A 216 2.35 -8.89 -26.88
C GLU A 216 2.76 -8.06 -25.67
N GLN A 217 1.90 -7.98 -24.65
CA GLN A 217 2.24 -7.30 -23.39
C GLN A 217 3.36 -8.02 -22.64
N LEU A 218 3.32 -9.34 -22.56
CA LEU A 218 4.33 -10.15 -21.89
C LEU A 218 5.69 -10.18 -22.62
N GLN A 219 5.72 -9.88 -23.92
CA GLN A 219 6.93 -9.83 -24.74
C GLN A 219 7.50 -8.43 -24.90
N GLN A 220 6.73 -7.39 -24.56
CA GLN A 220 7.32 -6.06 -24.42
C GLN A 220 8.42 -6.18 -23.37
N PRO A 221 9.65 -5.69 -23.65
CA PRO A 221 10.65 -5.56 -22.61
C PRO A 221 9.95 -4.82 -21.49
N LEU A 222 10.01 -5.39 -20.27
CA LEU A 222 9.40 -4.82 -19.06
C LEU A 222 9.39 -3.32 -19.26
N ARG A 223 8.20 -2.73 -19.48
CA ARG A 223 8.12 -1.30 -19.25
C ARG A 223 8.56 -1.24 -17.82
N GLU A 224 9.76 -0.72 -17.59
CA GLU A 224 10.02 0.00 -16.37
C GLU A 224 8.88 1.02 -16.33
N GLU A 225 7.73 0.65 -15.73
CA GLU A 225 7.15 1.57 -14.77
C GLU A 225 8.35 2.02 -13.97
N PRO A 226 8.75 3.31 -14.05
CA PRO A 226 10.05 3.76 -13.63
C PRO A 226 10.34 3.08 -12.32
N SER A 227 11.21 2.08 -12.38
CA SER A 227 11.66 1.35 -11.22
C SER A 227 12.61 2.33 -10.61
N VAL A 228 12.03 3.31 -9.92
CA VAL A 228 12.75 4.06 -8.93
C VAL A 228 13.19 2.96 -8.00
N LEU A 229 14.47 2.60 -8.12
CA LEU A 229 15.24 2.01 -7.05
C LEU A 229 15.09 3.01 -5.88
N MET A 230 13.95 2.95 -5.20
CA MET A 230 13.70 3.59 -3.94
C MET A 230 14.67 2.89 -3.01
N ARG A 231 15.85 3.50 -2.87
CA ARG A 231 16.67 3.27 -1.69
C ARG A 231 15.78 3.65 -0.54
N THR A 232 15.22 2.63 0.11
CA THR A 232 14.35 2.75 1.27
C THR A 232 15.06 3.61 2.30
N SER A 233 14.68 4.88 2.33
CA SER A 233 14.95 5.79 3.42
C SER A 233 14.35 5.18 4.70
N ARG A 234 14.90 5.53 5.86
CA ARG A 234 14.56 4.95 7.17
C ARG A 234 13.11 5.15 7.62
N PHE A 235 12.27 5.80 6.82
CA PHE A 235 10.91 6.16 7.14
C PHE A 235 9.98 5.60 6.06
N ASN A 236 9.12 4.66 6.47
CA ASN A 236 8.29 3.81 5.62
C ASN A 236 6.94 4.50 5.30
N TRP A 237 6.97 5.62 4.57
CA TRP A 237 5.77 6.40 4.23
C TRP A 237 5.69 6.76 2.73
N ALA A 238 6.53 6.15 1.89
CA ALA A 238 6.32 6.16 0.45
C ALA A 238 5.15 5.23 0.10
N VAL A 239 4.39 5.60 -0.92
CA VAL A 239 3.41 4.75 -1.60
C VAL A 239 4.15 3.56 -2.20
N SER A 240 4.43 2.57 -1.35
CA SER A 240 4.80 1.21 -1.72
C SER A 240 3.55 0.35 -1.55
N SER A 241 3.26 -0.45 -2.55
CA SER A 241 2.13 -1.38 -2.57
C SER A 241 2.22 -2.48 -1.50
N GLU A 242 3.35 -2.61 -0.78
CA GLU A 242 3.62 -3.77 0.08
C GLU A 242 3.51 -3.57 1.59
N SER A 243 3.55 -2.35 2.14
CA SER A 243 3.55 -2.19 3.61
C SER A 243 3.21 -0.79 4.13
N SER A 244 2.16 -0.18 3.60
CA SER A 244 1.53 0.97 4.25
C SER A 244 0.22 0.51 4.90
N GLU A 245 -0.04 0.89 6.16
CA GLU A 245 -1.44 1.03 6.55
C GLU A 245 -2.06 1.94 5.48
N PRO A 246 -3.15 1.52 4.79
CA PRO A 246 -3.76 2.36 3.77
C PRO A 246 -3.97 3.74 4.39
N GLU A 247 -3.48 4.79 3.72
CA GLU A 247 -3.63 6.17 4.17
C GLU A 247 -5.09 6.33 4.59
N ARG A 248 -5.33 6.42 5.90
CA ARG A 248 -6.68 6.23 6.42
C ARG A 248 -7.50 7.38 5.85
N PRO A 249 -8.71 7.12 5.32
CA PRO A 249 -9.55 8.20 4.83
C PRO A 249 -9.65 9.29 5.88
N ALA A 250 -9.54 10.54 5.45
CA ALA A 250 -9.75 11.68 6.34
C ALA A 250 -11.11 11.50 7.05
N ASP A 251 -11.12 11.71 8.37
CA ASP A 251 -12.38 11.81 9.10
C ASP A 251 -13.14 13.07 8.68
N PHE A 252 -14.38 13.18 9.16
CA PHE A 252 -15.26 14.27 8.76
C PHE A 252 -14.71 15.66 9.14
N THR A 253 -14.15 15.79 10.35
CA THR A 253 -13.57 17.05 10.86
C THR A 253 -12.40 17.52 10.00
N SER A 254 -11.44 16.64 9.76
CA SER A 254 -10.27 16.96 8.94
C SER A 254 -10.64 17.19 7.47
N GLY A 255 -11.66 16.50 6.95
CA GLY A 255 -12.25 16.76 5.64
C GLY A 255 -12.84 18.18 5.54
N GLU A 256 -13.62 18.61 6.52
CA GLU A 256 -14.20 19.97 6.54
C GLU A 256 -13.12 21.05 6.64
N ILE A 257 -12.12 20.87 7.52
CA ILE A 257 -10.98 21.78 7.65
C ILE A 257 -10.24 21.90 6.31
N SER A 258 -10.04 20.79 5.60
CA SER A 258 -9.42 20.77 4.27
C SER A 258 -10.20 21.62 3.26
N VAL A 259 -11.53 21.49 3.23
CA VAL A 259 -12.40 22.30 2.37
C VAL A 259 -12.33 23.78 2.73
N ARG A 260 -12.36 24.14 4.02
CA ARG A 260 -12.27 25.53 4.50
C ARG A 260 -10.94 26.17 4.08
N LEU A 261 -9.82 25.50 4.36
CA LEU A 261 -8.50 25.98 4.04
C LEU A 261 -8.29 26.11 2.52
N SER A 262 -8.61 25.06 1.76
CA SER A 262 -8.49 25.09 0.29
C SER A 262 -9.31 26.21 -0.34
N THR A 263 -10.53 26.45 0.15
CA THR A 263 -11.40 27.54 -0.34
C THR A 263 -10.76 28.91 -0.10
N ARG A 264 -10.19 29.16 1.07
CA ARG A 264 -9.52 30.43 1.39
C ARG A 264 -8.22 30.64 0.61
N LEU A 265 -7.46 29.58 0.39
CA LEU A 265 -6.27 29.62 -0.45
C LEU A 265 -6.67 29.91 -1.92
N LEU A 266 -7.60 29.14 -2.48
CA LEU A 266 -8.05 29.30 -3.87
C LEU A 266 -8.63 30.68 -4.14
N SER A 267 -9.46 31.20 -3.22
CA SER A 267 -10.05 32.55 -3.33
C SER A 267 -8.99 33.66 -3.44
N TRP A 268 -7.80 33.44 -2.88
CA TRP A 268 -6.67 34.37 -3.01
C TRP A 268 -5.83 34.11 -4.26
N ILE A 269 -5.52 32.84 -4.51
CA ILE A 269 -4.56 32.36 -5.51
C ILE A 269 -5.10 32.49 -6.94
N GLU A 270 -6.36 32.12 -7.18
CA GLU A 270 -6.91 32.05 -8.53
C GLU A 270 -7.04 33.42 -9.20
N PRO A 271 -7.62 34.46 -8.56
CA PRO A 271 -7.75 35.78 -9.20
C PRO A 271 -6.39 36.42 -9.52
N ARG A 272 -5.35 36.06 -8.76
CA ARG A 272 -3.96 36.54 -8.92
C ARG A 272 -3.11 35.62 -9.78
N GLN A 273 -3.66 34.48 -10.20
CA GLN A 273 -2.99 33.43 -10.97
C GLN A 273 -1.65 32.98 -10.37
N LEU A 274 -1.56 32.86 -9.04
CA LEU A 274 -0.28 32.61 -8.35
C LEU A 274 0.23 31.17 -8.50
N GLY A 275 -0.64 30.20 -8.81
CA GLY A 275 -0.24 28.80 -8.91
C GLY A 275 -1.42 27.83 -8.96
N ARG A 276 -1.24 26.68 -8.30
CA ARG A 276 -2.21 25.59 -8.20
C ARG A 276 -2.32 25.13 -6.75
N VAL A 277 -3.55 24.89 -6.30
CA VAL A 277 -3.82 24.18 -5.04
C VAL A 277 -4.36 22.81 -5.41
N VAL A 278 -3.83 21.76 -4.79
CA VAL A 278 -4.25 20.38 -5.00
C VAL A 278 -4.54 19.70 -3.68
N HIS A 279 -5.43 18.72 -3.72
CA HIS A 279 -5.86 17.94 -2.56
C HIS A 279 -5.51 16.47 -2.77
N GLN A 280 -5.03 15.79 -1.72
CA GLN A 280 -4.71 14.35 -1.73
C GLN A 280 -3.95 13.91 -3.00
N THR A 281 -2.87 14.63 -3.32
CA THR A 281 -2.11 14.42 -4.56
C THR A 281 -0.71 13.92 -4.24
N GLY A 282 -0.26 12.93 -5.03
CA GLY A 282 1.09 12.37 -4.96
C GLY A 282 2.12 13.24 -5.68
N PHE A 283 3.32 13.34 -5.10
CA PHE A 283 4.48 14.04 -5.66
C PHE A 283 5.67 13.09 -5.73
N ALA A 284 6.33 13.03 -6.88
CA ALA A 284 7.61 12.33 -7.03
C ALA A 284 8.73 13.28 -6.61
N LEU A 285 9.41 12.97 -5.50
CA LEU A 285 10.44 13.81 -4.91
C LEU A 285 11.83 13.50 -5.48
N PRO A 286 12.80 14.44 -5.38
CA PRO A 286 14.15 14.26 -5.88
C PRO A 286 14.90 13.06 -5.30
N ASN A 287 14.58 12.63 -4.09
CA ASN A 287 15.16 11.45 -3.44
C ASN A 287 14.58 10.11 -3.96
N GLY A 288 13.62 10.16 -4.88
CA GLY A 288 12.95 9.00 -5.44
C GLY A 288 11.67 8.61 -4.69
N ASP A 289 11.32 9.25 -3.58
CA ASP A 289 10.10 8.94 -2.83
C ASP A 289 8.86 9.49 -3.57
N VAL A 290 7.74 8.76 -3.51
CA VAL A 290 6.43 9.24 -3.97
C VAL A 290 5.49 9.37 -2.79
N LEU A 291 5.00 10.58 -2.58
CA LEU A 291 4.34 10.95 -1.34
C LEU A 291 3.08 11.74 -1.60
N VAL A 292 2.02 11.35 -0.89
CA VAL A 292 0.75 12.08 -0.90
C VAL A 292 0.77 13.08 0.23
N THR A 293 0.16 14.25 0.06
CA THR A 293 -0.13 15.18 1.16
C THR A 293 -1.60 15.58 1.14
N ARG A 294 -2.16 16.00 2.29
CA ARG A 294 -3.59 16.37 2.38
C ARG A 294 -3.89 17.55 1.46
N LEU A 295 -3.07 18.58 1.50
CA LEU A 295 -3.19 19.74 0.65
C LEU A 295 -1.81 20.29 0.31
N ALA A 296 -1.65 20.73 -0.95
CA ALA A 296 -0.41 21.36 -1.40
C ALA A 296 -0.69 22.59 -2.27
N PHE A 297 0.23 23.55 -2.22
CA PHE A 297 0.30 24.63 -3.20
C PHE A 297 1.60 24.58 -3.99
N ILE A 298 1.50 24.80 -5.30
CA ILE A 298 2.60 24.87 -6.24
C ILE A 298 2.50 26.19 -7.00
N SER A 299 3.55 26.99 -6.93
CA SER A 299 3.65 28.26 -7.64
C SER A 299 3.62 28.07 -9.16
N ARG A 300 3.08 29.07 -9.87
CA ARG A 300 2.97 29.08 -11.34
C ARG A 300 4.32 28.94 -12.05
N GLU A 301 5.39 29.37 -11.40
CA GLU A 301 6.75 29.32 -11.94
C GLU A 301 7.24 27.87 -12.01
N ARG A 302 6.84 27.04 -11.05
CA ARG A 302 7.24 25.64 -10.91
C ARG A 302 6.33 24.68 -11.65
N LEU A 303 5.03 24.99 -11.76
CA LEU A 303 4.07 24.14 -12.47
C LEU A 303 3.17 24.95 -13.41
N LYS A 304 3.55 24.98 -14.69
CA LYS A 304 2.81 25.71 -15.73
C LYS A 304 1.58 24.96 -16.26
N ARG A 305 1.63 23.63 -16.32
CA ARG A 305 0.55 22.76 -16.81
C ARG A 305 0.39 21.56 -15.89
N ILE A 306 -0.85 21.13 -15.68
CA ILE A 306 -1.17 19.98 -14.82
C ILE A 306 -0.96 18.69 -15.62
N PRO A 307 -0.05 17.78 -15.19
CA PRO A 307 0.10 16.47 -15.79
C PRO A 307 -1.04 15.51 -15.38
N ARG A 308 -1.19 14.41 -16.11
CA ARG A 308 -2.04 13.27 -15.71
C ARG A 308 -1.27 12.19 -14.93
N THR A 309 -0.08 12.53 -14.45
CA THR A 309 0.84 11.68 -13.67
C THR A 309 1.27 12.42 -12.41
N TYR A 310 2.01 11.77 -11.51
CA TYR A 310 2.66 12.47 -10.41
C TYR A 310 3.72 13.44 -10.95
N PRO A 311 3.67 14.72 -10.61
CA PRO A 311 4.71 15.65 -11.03
C PRO A 311 6.01 15.34 -10.28
N GLU A 312 7.12 15.34 -11.00
CA GLU A 312 8.49 15.28 -10.44
C GLU A 312 8.88 16.66 -9.91
N LEU A 313 8.32 17.04 -8.75
CA LEU A 313 8.62 18.27 -8.06
C LEU A 313 8.24 18.18 -6.58
N VAL A 314 8.84 19.05 -5.77
CA VAL A 314 8.43 19.28 -4.38
C VAL A 314 7.43 20.45 -4.33
N PRO A 315 6.27 20.37 -3.69
CA PRO A 315 5.36 21.52 -3.58
C PRO A 315 6.00 22.69 -2.81
N ASP A 316 5.50 23.92 -2.99
CA ASP A 316 5.97 25.10 -2.24
C ASP A 316 5.40 25.11 -0.80
N LEU A 317 4.13 24.73 -0.67
CA LEU A 317 3.43 24.54 0.60
C LEU A 317 2.96 23.10 0.72
N VAL A 318 3.18 22.50 1.87
CA VAL A 318 2.65 21.19 2.27
C VAL A 318 1.77 21.37 3.49
N VAL A 319 0.60 20.74 3.51
CA VAL A 319 -0.31 20.77 4.63
C VAL A 319 -0.71 19.35 4.98
N GLU A 320 -0.46 18.96 6.23
CA GLU A 320 -1.06 17.79 6.85
C GLU A 320 -2.13 18.25 7.85
N ILE A 321 -3.22 17.52 7.90
CA ILE A 321 -4.30 17.74 8.86
C ILE A 321 -4.40 16.45 9.65
N LYS A 322 -4.46 16.52 10.98
CA LYS A 322 -4.59 15.34 11.82
C LYS A 322 -6.03 14.81 11.75
N SER A 323 -6.20 13.51 11.50
CA SER A 323 -7.46 12.79 11.76
C SER A 323 -7.42 12.05 13.11
N ALA A 324 -8.57 11.53 13.53
CA ALA A 324 -8.82 10.94 14.86
C ALA A 324 -7.80 9.86 15.27
N PHE A 325 -7.27 9.09 14.32
CA PHE A 325 -6.33 8.00 14.59
C PHE A 325 -4.90 8.29 14.13
N ASP A 326 -4.63 9.50 13.62
CA ASP A 326 -3.31 9.87 13.17
C ASP A 326 -2.39 10.18 14.35
N ARG A 327 -1.12 9.82 14.19
CA ARG A 327 -0.07 10.20 15.14
C ARG A 327 0.58 11.49 14.64
N VAL A 328 0.47 12.55 15.44
CA VAL A 328 1.09 13.86 15.19
C VAL A 328 2.56 13.74 14.81
N SER A 329 3.33 12.91 15.51
CA SER A 329 4.76 12.72 15.23
C SER A 329 5.03 12.25 13.79
N LEU A 330 4.19 11.36 13.24
CA LEU A 330 4.37 10.85 11.88
C LEU A 330 4.03 11.90 10.83
N LEU A 331 2.99 12.70 11.07
CA LEU A 331 2.63 13.83 10.19
C LEU A 331 3.73 14.90 10.20
N GLN A 332 4.32 15.13 11.37
CA GLN A 332 5.44 16.06 11.54
C GLN A 332 6.70 15.58 10.81
N ASP A 333 7.04 14.29 10.91
CA ASP A 333 8.17 13.68 10.19
C ASP A 333 7.98 13.79 8.66
N LYS A 334 6.74 13.58 8.19
CA LYS A 334 6.36 13.73 6.78
C LYS A 334 6.57 15.17 6.29
N ILE A 335 6.07 16.15 7.03
CA ILE A 335 6.30 17.58 6.73
C ILE A 335 7.79 17.88 6.69
N GLN A 336 8.55 17.39 7.68
CA GLN A 336 9.98 17.62 7.75
C GLN A 336 10.71 17.07 6.52
N LEU A 337 10.32 15.89 6.01
CA LEU A 337 10.95 15.40 4.79
C LEU A 337 10.65 16.28 3.58
N PHE A 338 9.40 16.73 3.40
CA PHE A 338 9.11 17.68 2.32
C PHE A 338 9.98 18.94 2.41
N LEU A 339 10.17 19.49 3.62
CA LEU A 339 11.04 20.66 3.84
C LEU A 339 12.51 20.36 3.51
N GLU A 340 13.02 19.18 3.89
CA GLU A 340 14.38 18.73 3.54
C GLU A 340 14.58 18.55 2.03
N GLN A 341 13.52 18.18 1.30
CA GLN A 341 13.54 18.05 -0.15
C GLN A 341 13.33 19.39 -0.88
N GLY A 342 12.99 20.47 -0.17
CA GLY A 342 12.90 21.82 -0.71
C GLY A 342 11.50 22.44 -0.72
N ALA A 343 10.54 21.91 0.03
CA ALA A 343 9.33 22.66 0.34
C ALA A 343 9.69 23.89 1.19
N LYS A 344 8.97 24.99 0.98
CA LYS A 344 9.25 26.26 1.68
C LYS A 344 8.54 26.32 3.02
N ILE A 345 7.29 25.85 3.06
CA ILE A 345 6.44 25.88 4.25
C ILE A 345 5.73 24.54 4.41
N GLY A 346 5.71 24.04 5.64
CA GLY A 346 4.95 22.89 6.08
C GLY A 346 3.97 23.29 7.19
N LEU A 347 2.71 22.91 7.05
CA LEU A 347 1.68 23.14 8.06
C LEU A 347 1.16 21.82 8.61
N LEU A 348 1.11 21.69 9.93
CA LEU A 348 0.36 20.64 10.61
C LEU A 348 -0.82 21.27 11.34
N ILE A 349 -2.03 20.87 10.96
CA ILE A 349 -3.27 21.31 11.61
C ILE A 349 -3.75 20.21 12.53
N ASP A 350 -3.85 20.52 13.83
CA ASP A 350 -4.35 19.61 14.85
C ASP A 350 -5.73 20.07 15.36
N PRO A 351 -6.83 19.39 14.98
CA PRO A 351 -8.17 19.74 15.43
C PRO A 351 -8.43 19.44 16.92
N ASP A 352 -7.69 18.49 17.52
CA ASP A 352 -7.89 18.10 18.91
C ASP A 352 -7.35 19.20 19.84
N GLU A 353 -6.18 19.73 19.49
CA GLU A 353 -5.52 20.83 20.23
C GLU A 353 -5.92 22.22 19.71
N GLN A 354 -6.66 22.29 18.60
CA GLN A 354 -7.00 23.52 17.86
C GLN A 354 -5.77 24.39 17.60
N THR A 355 -4.73 23.76 17.04
CA THR A 355 -3.47 24.44 16.72
C THR A 355 -3.08 24.28 15.26
N VAL A 356 -2.29 25.25 14.78
CA VAL A 356 -1.59 25.18 13.50
C VAL A 356 -0.09 25.30 13.77
N THR A 357 0.63 24.21 13.57
CA THR A 357 2.10 24.23 13.58
C THR A 357 2.58 24.64 12.20
N CYS A 358 3.45 25.64 12.14
CA CYS A 358 4.03 26.16 10.92
C CYS A 358 5.55 26.03 10.97
N ASP A 359 6.08 25.17 10.10
CA ASP A 359 7.49 24.95 9.89
C ASP A 359 7.92 25.63 8.60
N ARG A 360 8.89 26.55 8.68
CA ARG A 360 9.49 27.19 7.51
C ARG A 360 10.90 26.68 7.32
N GLN A 361 11.32 26.52 6.07
CA GLN A 361 12.67 26.05 5.76
C GLN A 361 13.72 26.99 6.40
N GLY A 362 14.53 26.46 7.31
CA GLY A 362 15.61 27.22 7.96
C GLY A 362 15.17 28.18 9.08
N SER A 363 13.92 28.13 9.53
CA SER A 363 13.43 28.92 10.68
C SER A 363 12.97 28.02 11.83
N GLU A 364 12.81 28.60 13.02
CA GLU A 364 12.19 27.89 14.14
C GLU A 364 10.70 27.61 13.89
N ARG A 365 10.23 26.48 14.41
CA ARG A 365 8.84 26.08 14.40
C ARG A 365 7.99 27.08 15.20
N ILE A 366 6.86 27.48 14.62
CA ILE A 366 5.86 28.31 15.30
C ILE A 366 4.59 27.50 15.48
N ILE A 367 3.95 27.58 16.65
CA ILE A 367 2.66 26.95 16.93
C ILE A 367 1.65 28.06 17.18
N LEU A 368 0.65 28.15 16.32
CA LEU A 368 -0.41 29.14 16.39
C LEU A 368 -1.66 28.55 17.04
N LYS A 369 -2.30 29.33 17.91
CA LYS A 369 -3.55 29.01 18.63
C LYS A 369 -4.68 29.93 18.20
N ASN A 370 -5.89 29.65 18.70
CA ASN A 370 -7.02 30.55 18.56
C ASN A 370 -6.69 31.97 19.05
N GLY A 371 -7.03 32.97 18.24
CA GLY A 371 -6.68 34.37 18.48
C GLY A 371 -5.44 34.84 17.72
N GLU A 372 -4.68 33.92 17.14
CA GLU A 372 -3.54 34.22 16.26
C GLU A 372 -3.92 34.07 14.79
N THR A 373 -3.10 34.67 13.92
CA THR A 373 -3.31 34.69 12.47
C THR A 373 -2.19 33.93 11.77
N LEU A 374 -2.56 32.95 10.96
CA LEU A 374 -1.64 32.28 10.05
C LEU A 374 -1.33 33.19 8.86
N THR A 375 -0.05 33.42 8.60
CA THR A 375 0.45 34.13 7.42
C THR A 375 1.41 33.25 6.63
N LEU A 376 1.37 33.40 5.31
CA LEU A 376 2.24 32.66 4.37
C LEU A 376 2.98 33.63 3.47
N THR A 377 3.47 34.74 4.02
CA THR A 377 3.98 35.92 3.30
C THR A 377 5.03 35.58 2.22
N GLU A 378 5.81 34.52 2.43
CA GLU A 378 6.86 34.05 1.50
C GLU A 378 6.29 33.39 0.23
N LEU A 379 5.05 32.90 0.30
CA LEU A 379 4.34 32.24 -0.80
C LEU A 379 3.19 33.09 -1.33
N LEU A 380 2.47 33.74 -0.41
CA LEU A 380 1.23 34.48 -0.63
C LEU A 380 1.34 35.81 0.16
N PRO A 381 1.95 36.85 -0.42
CA PRO A 381 2.04 38.16 0.22
C PRO A 381 0.66 38.69 0.61
N GLU A 382 0.53 39.28 1.80
CA GLU A 382 -0.72 39.85 2.35
C GLU A 382 -1.86 38.85 2.60
N TRP A 383 -1.62 37.55 2.43
CA TRP A 383 -2.61 36.53 2.76
C TRP A 383 -2.58 36.22 4.26
N GLU A 384 -3.75 36.29 4.88
CA GLU A 384 -3.96 36.09 6.31
C GLU A 384 -5.15 35.16 6.56
N LEU A 385 -5.04 34.31 7.56
CA LEU A 385 -6.12 33.43 8.03
C LEU A 385 -6.14 33.36 9.56
N PRO A 386 -7.15 33.93 10.24
CA PRO A 386 -7.33 33.70 11.66
C PRO A 386 -7.49 32.21 11.95
N VAL A 387 -6.72 31.67 12.91
CA VAL A 387 -6.70 30.23 13.22
C VAL A 387 -8.10 29.72 13.60
N SER A 388 -8.90 30.55 14.27
CA SER A 388 -10.27 30.22 14.67
C SER A 388 -11.22 29.94 13.50
N GLU A 389 -10.93 30.43 12.29
CA GLU A 389 -11.78 30.22 11.11
C GLU A 389 -11.60 28.83 10.47
N LEU A 390 -10.56 28.09 10.86
CA LEU A 390 -10.33 26.72 10.38
C LEU A 390 -11.36 25.74 10.95
N TRP A 391 -11.91 26.01 12.14
CA TRP A 391 -12.74 25.07 12.87
C TRP A 391 -14.20 25.11 12.41
N SER A 392 -14.87 23.96 12.52
CA SER A 392 -16.30 23.85 12.20
C SER A 392 -17.14 24.70 13.17
N PRO A 393 -18.08 25.51 12.69
CA PRO A 393 -19.03 26.23 13.52
C PRO A 393 -19.99 25.22 14.16
N VAL A 394 -20.37 25.52 15.40
CA VAL A 394 -21.45 24.80 16.08
C VAL A 394 -22.75 25.54 15.76
N PHE A 395 -23.73 24.83 15.22
CA PHE A 395 -25.07 25.36 14.96
C PHE A 395 -26.02 24.89 16.07
N ASP A 396 -26.82 25.81 16.59
CA ASP A 396 -27.85 25.52 17.61
C ASP A 396 -29.07 24.78 17.04
#